data_AF-A0A1E3PBK2-F1
#
_entry.id   AF-A0A1E3PBK2-F1
#
_cell.length_a   1.000
_cell.length_b   1.000
_cell.length_c   1.000
_cell.angle_alpha   90.00
_cell.angle_beta   90.00
_cell.angle_gamma   90.00
#
_symmetry.space_group_name_H-M   'P 1'
#
loop_
_entity.id
_entity.type
_entity.pdbx_description
1 polymer ?
#
loop_
_entity_poly.entity_id
_entity_poly.type
_entity_poly.pdbx_seq_one_letter_code
_entity_poly.pdbx_strand_id
1 'polypeptide(L)'
;MSITFKNPSKSQKTVNKLLSRVLPGHTATSTTPSSSSSNLSSTSQQLTSSHNSNTSHKVLKQQKKKQKQAIKISESQRQKLMAEAQRRVLKEHSTTGKLTPQEALELKKYVKKNVVDITSWHNEDDELDEVQQEILELKQKEPRFRGKRVSNKKSAKKQMDGIYNKKEMIRYPGLTPGLAPVGMDDEDSD
;
A
#
# COMPACT_ATOMS: atom_id res chain seq x y z
N MET A 1 -4.30 46.38 -47.16
CA MET A 1 -4.99 47.09 -46.06
C MET A 1 -6.17 46.25 -45.61
N SER A 2 -6.16 45.74 -44.36
CA SER A 2 -7.31 45.05 -43.77
C SER A 2 -8.00 45.97 -42.78
N ILE A 3 -9.28 46.27 -43.01
CA ILE A 3 -10.09 47.07 -42.09
C ILE A 3 -10.54 46.13 -40.96
N THR A 4 -10.01 46.33 -39.75
CA THR A 4 -10.38 45.55 -38.56
C THR A 4 -11.25 46.41 -37.64
N PHE A 5 -12.51 46.00 -37.48
CA PHE A 5 -13.41 46.57 -36.48
C PHE A 5 -13.30 45.75 -35.19
N LYS A 6 -12.97 46.42 -34.09
CA LYS A 6 -12.67 45.78 -32.79
C LYS A 6 -13.89 45.11 -32.13
N ASN A 7 -15.10 45.23 -32.70
CA ASN A 7 -16.29 44.52 -32.23
C ASN A 7 -17.36 44.43 -33.34
N PRO A 8 -17.47 43.30 -34.07
CA PRO A 8 -18.35 43.25 -35.23
C PRO A 8 -19.83 43.08 -34.83
N SER A 9 -20.67 43.96 -35.38
CA SER A 9 -22.14 43.84 -35.29
C SER A 9 -22.63 42.55 -35.96
N LYS A 10 -23.84 42.09 -35.61
CA LYS A 10 -24.40 40.82 -36.11
C LYS A 10 -24.38 40.71 -37.64
N SER A 11 -24.54 41.82 -38.36
CA SER A 11 -24.50 41.90 -39.82
C SER A 11 -23.12 41.63 -40.41
N GLN A 12 -22.04 42.10 -39.78
CA GLN A 12 -20.66 41.86 -40.24
C GLN A 12 -20.27 40.38 -40.17
N LYS A 13 -20.72 39.65 -39.15
CA LYS A 13 -20.48 38.20 -39.05
C LYS A 13 -21.11 37.45 -40.23
N THR A 14 -22.29 37.88 -40.65
CA THR A 14 -23.03 37.29 -41.76
C THR A 14 -22.34 37.56 -43.10
N VAL A 15 -21.88 38.79 -43.32
CA VAL A 15 -21.15 39.17 -44.54
C VAL A 15 -19.83 38.40 -44.63
N ASN A 16 -19.06 38.32 -43.54
CA ASN A 16 -17.78 37.59 -43.52
C ASN A 16 -17.95 36.09 -43.83
N LYS A 17 -19.06 35.48 -43.40
CA LYS A 17 -19.39 34.07 -43.66
C LYS A 17 -19.89 33.83 -45.08
N LEU A 18 -20.54 34.81 -45.70
CA LEU A 18 -20.95 34.73 -47.10
C LEU A 18 -19.72 34.77 -48.02
N LEU A 19 -18.81 35.71 -47.73
CA LEU A 19 -17.60 35.89 -48.52
C LEU A 19 -16.68 34.65 -48.43
N SER A 20 -16.68 33.90 -47.32
CA SER A 20 -15.90 32.65 -47.18
C SER A 20 -16.40 31.46 -47.97
N ARG A 21 -17.64 31.53 -48.48
CA ARG A 21 -18.21 30.46 -49.29
C ARG A 21 -18.10 30.71 -50.78
N VAL A 22 -18.03 31.97 -51.20
CA VAL A 22 -18.03 32.36 -52.62
C VAL A 22 -16.60 32.43 -53.17
N LEU A 23 -15.61 32.69 -52.32
CA LEU A 23 -14.21 32.78 -52.72
C LEU A 23 -13.43 31.53 -52.25
N PRO A 24 -13.00 30.64 -53.16
CA PRO A 24 -12.12 29.54 -52.82
C PRO A 24 -10.74 30.06 -52.38
N GLY A 25 -10.21 29.56 -51.26
CA GLY A 25 -8.84 29.86 -50.81
C GLY A 25 -8.70 30.91 -49.70
N HIS A 26 -9.78 31.38 -49.06
CA HIS A 26 -9.68 32.24 -47.90
C HIS A 26 -10.09 31.54 -46.59
N THR A 27 -9.36 31.78 -45.50
CA THR A 27 -9.69 31.27 -44.16
C THR A 27 -9.97 32.43 -43.21
N ALA A 28 -11.13 32.41 -42.56
CA ALA A 28 -11.52 33.43 -41.61
C ALA A 28 -10.74 33.28 -40.29
N THR A 29 -10.02 34.31 -39.88
CA THR A 29 -9.33 34.35 -38.59
C THR A 29 -10.33 34.55 -37.44
N SER A 30 -10.55 33.45 -36.69
CA SER A 30 -10.90 33.30 -35.26
C SER A 30 -11.71 34.39 -34.54
N THR A 31 -12.77 33.98 -33.83
CA THR A 31 -12.77 33.88 -32.35
C THR A 31 -14.15 33.41 -31.85
N THR A 32 -14.14 32.36 -31.02
CA THR A 32 -15.24 31.72 -30.26
C THR A 32 -16.08 30.62 -30.95
N PRO A 33 -16.44 29.56 -30.19
CA PRO A 33 -16.86 28.28 -30.72
C PRO A 33 -18.38 28.21 -30.79
N SER A 34 -18.94 28.37 -31.97
CA SER A 34 -20.36 28.09 -32.18
C SER A 34 -20.54 27.05 -33.27
N SER A 35 -21.05 25.91 -32.83
CA SER A 35 -21.86 24.95 -33.58
C SER A 35 -22.36 25.48 -34.92
N SER A 36 -21.65 25.17 -36.00
CA SER A 36 -22.19 25.31 -37.36
C SER A 36 -22.24 23.93 -38.00
N SER A 37 -23.38 23.27 -37.79
CA SER A 37 -23.94 22.28 -38.70
C SER A 37 -24.08 22.92 -40.08
N SER A 38 -23.03 22.83 -40.89
CA SER A 38 -23.11 23.16 -42.30
C SER A 38 -23.93 22.09 -43.00
N ASN A 39 -24.89 22.54 -43.82
CA ASN A 39 -25.54 21.77 -44.89
C ASN A 39 -24.47 21.16 -45.80
N LEU A 40 -23.95 20.03 -45.35
CA LEU A 40 -23.30 19.01 -46.16
C LEU A 40 -24.40 18.51 -47.10
N SER A 41 -24.14 18.50 -48.42
CA SER A 41 -24.94 17.80 -49.42
C SER A 41 -25.45 16.46 -48.86
N SER A 42 -26.68 16.05 -49.16
CA SER A 42 -27.28 14.78 -48.69
C SER A 42 -26.32 13.59 -48.84
N THR A 43 -25.50 13.60 -49.90
CA THR A 43 -24.45 12.62 -50.15
C THR A 43 -23.29 12.73 -49.15
N SER A 44 -22.84 13.95 -48.82
CA SER A 44 -21.79 14.18 -47.81
C SER A 44 -22.27 14.01 -46.35
N GLN A 45 -23.57 14.17 -46.05
CA GLN A 45 -24.14 13.78 -44.75
C GLN A 45 -24.23 12.26 -44.62
N GLN A 46 -24.60 11.53 -45.68
CA GLN A 46 -24.59 10.06 -45.68
C GLN A 46 -23.18 9.47 -45.59
N LEU A 47 -22.17 10.11 -46.19
CA LEU A 47 -20.77 9.69 -46.08
C LEU A 47 -20.15 10.00 -44.70
N THR A 48 -20.59 11.07 -44.02
CA THR A 48 -20.13 11.40 -42.67
C THR A 48 -20.92 10.67 -41.57
N SER A 49 -22.20 10.35 -41.79
CA SER A 49 -23.02 9.59 -40.82
C SER A 49 -22.64 8.12 -40.77
N SER A 50 -22.22 7.53 -41.88
CA SER A 50 -21.75 6.14 -41.97
C SER A 50 -20.39 5.92 -41.28
N HIS A 51 -19.52 6.94 -41.25
CA HIS A 51 -18.26 6.87 -40.52
C HIS A 51 -18.37 7.23 -39.02
N ASN A 52 -19.39 8.01 -38.62
CA ASN A 52 -19.53 8.54 -37.25
C ASN A 52 -20.46 7.74 -36.31
N SER A 53 -21.25 6.80 -36.83
CA SER A 53 -22.14 5.98 -35.99
C SER A 53 -21.35 5.18 -34.94
N ASN A 54 -20.19 4.62 -35.32
CA ASN A 54 -19.32 3.86 -34.43
C ASN A 54 -18.46 4.73 -33.48
N THR A 55 -18.16 5.98 -33.85
CA THR A 55 -17.38 6.91 -33.02
C THR A 55 -18.26 7.59 -31.97
N SER A 56 -19.52 7.90 -32.29
CA SER A 56 -20.48 8.50 -31.35
C SER A 56 -20.71 7.63 -30.10
N HIS A 57 -20.85 6.31 -30.27
CA HIS A 57 -20.99 5.37 -29.15
C HIS A 57 -19.75 5.32 -28.26
N LYS A 58 -18.55 5.36 -28.84
CA LYS A 58 -17.29 5.39 -28.08
C LYS A 58 -17.17 6.69 -27.28
N VAL A 59 -17.51 7.84 -27.89
CA VAL A 59 -17.50 9.15 -27.23
C VAL A 59 -18.53 9.20 -26.10
N LEU A 60 -19.76 8.76 -26.33
CA LEU A 60 -20.81 8.68 -25.30
C LEU A 60 -20.41 7.75 -24.14
N LYS A 61 -19.79 6.60 -24.44
CA LYS A 61 -19.28 5.67 -23.43
C LYS A 61 -18.17 6.31 -22.59
N GLN A 62 -17.24 7.03 -23.23
CA GLN A 62 -16.18 7.76 -22.51
C GLN A 62 -16.77 8.87 -21.63
N GLN A 63 -17.74 9.64 -22.13
CA GLN A 63 -18.41 10.68 -21.36
C GLN A 63 -19.14 10.10 -20.15
N LYS A 64 -19.91 9.01 -20.32
CA LYS A 64 -20.55 8.29 -19.21
C LYS A 64 -19.53 7.76 -18.20
N LYS A 65 -18.39 7.23 -18.66
CA LYS A 65 -17.30 6.77 -17.76
C LYS A 65 -16.72 7.94 -16.94
N LYS A 66 -16.46 9.08 -17.58
CA LYS A 66 -15.98 10.30 -16.90
C LYS A 66 -16.99 10.82 -15.87
N GLN A 67 -18.27 10.84 -16.22
CA GLN A 67 -19.34 11.23 -15.28
C GLN A 67 -19.42 10.28 -14.09
N LYS A 68 -19.43 8.96 -14.31
CA LYS A 68 -19.41 7.98 -13.23
C LYS A 68 -18.18 8.12 -12.32
N GLN A 69 -17.01 8.39 -12.91
CA GLN A 69 -15.80 8.63 -12.14
C GLN A 69 -15.89 9.91 -11.31
N ALA A 70 -16.42 10.99 -11.86
CA ALA A 70 -16.62 12.24 -11.13
C ALA A 70 -17.59 12.06 -9.95
N ILE A 71 -18.69 11.33 -10.14
CA ILE A 71 -19.65 10.99 -9.07
C ILE A 71 -18.95 10.13 -8.00
N LYS A 72 -18.20 9.09 -8.40
CA LYS A 72 -17.48 8.26 -7.43
C LYS A 72 -16.47 9.06 -6.61
N ILE A 73 -15.77 10.00 -7.24
CA ILE A 73 -14.82 10.88 -6.55
C ILE A 73 -15.57 11.78 -5.56
N SER A 74 -16.66 12.44 -5.96
CA SER A 74 -17.42 13.32 -5.07
C SER A 74 -18.04 12.56 -3.90
N GLU A 75 -18.58 11.36 -4.13
CA GLU A 75 -19.08 10.48 -3.08
C GLU A 75 -17.98 10.09 -2.10
N SER A 76 -16.80 9.71 -2.60
CA SER A 76 -15.66 9.37 -1.74
C SER A 76 -15.18 10.57 -0.90
N GLN A 77 -15.20 11.77 -1.47
CA GLN A 77 -14.85 13.00 -0.75
C GLN A 77 -15.88 13.33 0.33
N ARG A 78 -17.18 13.20 0.00
CA ARG A 78 -18.27 13.40 0.98
C ARG A 78 -18.17 12.41 2.13
N GLN A 79 -17.90 11.13 1.84
CA GLN A 79 -17.70 10.10 2.87
C GLN A 79 -16.51 10.42 3.76
N LYS A 80 -15.37 10.86 3.19
CA LYS A 80 -14.20 11.29 3.97
C LYS A 80 -14.50 12.46 4.88
N LEU A 81 -15.20 13.48 4.37
CA LEU A 81 -15.60 14.65 5.15
C LEU A 81 -16.52 14.26 6.31
N MET A 82 -17.53 13.41 6.05
CA MET A 82 -18.44 12.93 7.07
C MET A 82 -17.72 12.12 8.15
N ALA A 83 -16.83 11.21 7.74
CA ALA A 83 -16.02 10.42 8.67
C ALA A 83 -15.09 11.32 9.52
N GLU A 84 -14.52 12.36 8.94
CA GLU A 84 -13.70 13.33 9.69
C GLU A 84 -14.54 14.11 10.71
N ALA A 85 -15.73 14.57 10.32
CA ALA A 85 -16.65 15.25 11.21
C ALA A 85 -17.07 14.34 12.38
N GLN A 86 -17.44 13.08 12.09
CA GLN A 86 -17.74 12.08 13.12
C GLN A 86 -16.56 11.88 14.07
N ARG A 87 -15.33 11.77 13.55
CA ARG A 87 -14.13 11.62 14.38
C ARG A 87 -13.91 12.82 15.31
N ARG A 88 -14.18 14.05 14.84
CA ARG A 88 -14.06 15.26 15.65
C ARG A 88 -15.07 15.25 16.80
N VAL A 89 -16.34 14.97 16.50
CA VAL A 89 -17.40 14.84 17.51
C VAL A 89 -17.05 13.77 18.54
N LEU A 90 -16.61 12.59 18.09
CA LEU A 90 -16.24 11.48 18.96
C LEU A 90 -15.09 11.86 19.90
N LYS A 91 -14.11 12.62 19.39
CA LYS A 91 -12.98 13.12 20.19
C LYS A 91 -13.45 14.11 21.24
N GLU A 92 -14.32 15.05 20.89
CA GLU A 92 -14.88 16.05 21.81
C GLU A 92 -15.77 15.41 22.90
N HIS A 93 -16.62 14.46 22.53
CA HIS A 93 -17.45 13.72 23.48
C HIS A 93 -16.60 12.84 24.42
N SER A 94 -15.51 12.25 23.91
CA SER A 94 -14.56 11.49 24.70
C SER A 94 -13.84 12.38 25.73
N THR A 95 -13.35 13.57 25.33
CA THR A 95 -12.67 14.49 26.25
C THR A 95 -13.61 15.10 27.28
N THR A 96 -14.87 15.34 26.93
CA THR A 96 -15.89 15.91 27.83
C THR A 96 -16.60 14.86 28.67
N GLY A 97 -16.38 13.56 28.43
CA GLY A 97 -17.04 12.46 29.14
C GLY A 97 -18.51 12.26 28.79
N LYS A 98 -19.01 12.87 27.70
CA LYS A 98 -20.41 12.81 27.25
C LYS A 98 -20.63 11.78 26.14
N LEU A 99 -19.96 10.64 26.23
CA LEU A 99 -19.99 9.61 25.18
C LEU A 99 -21.30 8.83 25.23
N THR A 100 -22.02 8.77 24.11
CA THR A 100 -23.22 7.91 24.00
C THR A 100 -22.81 6.43 23.91
N PRO A 101 -23.69 5.46 24.26
CA PRO A 101 -23.33 4.05 24.20
C PRO A 101 -22.96 3.58 22.77
N GLN A 102 -23.57 4.17 21.74
CA GLN A 102 -23.25 3.86 20.35
C GLN A 102 -21.85 4.39 19.96
N GLU A 103 -21.55 5.63 20.33
CA GLU A 103 -20.22 6.23 20.14
C GLU A 103 -19.12 5.49 20.91
N ALA A 104 -19.44 4.97 22.11
CA ALA A 104 -18.50 4.16 22.88
C ALA A 104 -18.12 2.85 22.16
N LEU A 105 -19.10 2.17 21.56
CA LEU A 105 -18.86 0.98 20.75
C LEU A 105 -18.03 1.30 19.51
N GLU A 106 -18.34 2.41 18.85
CA GLU A 106 -17.60 2.87 17.67
C GLU A 106 -16.15 3.23 18.02
N LEU A 107 -15.93 3.96 19.11
CA LEU A 107 -14.60 4.29 19.63
C LEU A 107 -13.82 3.01 19.95
N LYS A 108 -14.44 2.03 20.60
CA LYS A 108 -13.81 0.72 20.90
C LYS A 108 -13.39 0.00 19.62
N LYS A 109 -14.22 0.06 18.56
CA LYS A 109 -13.88 -0.53 17.25
C LYS A 109 -12.68 0.17 16.62
N TYR A 110 -12.61 1.50 16.69
CA TYR A 110 -11.47 2.27 16.21
C TYR A 110 -10.18 1.95 16.96
N VAL A 111 -10.23 1.90 18.30
CA VAL A 111 -9.08 1.55 19.14
C VAL A 111 -8.59 0.15 18.79
N LYS A 112 -9.47 -0.84 18.71
CA LYS A 112 -9.09 -2.21 18.32
C LYS A 112 -8.39 -2.25 16.96
N LYS A 113 -8.93 -1.55 15.96
CA LYS A 113 -8.32 -1.50 14.64
C LYS A 113 -6.92 -0.88 14.69
N ASN A 114 -6.78 0.26 15.36
CA ASN A 114 -5.50 0.95 15.47
C ASN A 114 -4.47 0.12 16.26
N VAL A 115 -4.90 -0.60 17.31
CA VAL A 115 -4.01 -1.52 18.04
C VAL A 115 -3.49 -2.59 17.12
N VAL A 116 -4.37 -3.27 16.36
CA VAL A 116 -3.95 -4.29 15.39
C VAL A 116 -3.01 -3.72 14.33
N ASP A 117 -3.33 -2.54 13.79
CA ASP A 117 -2.50 -1.87 12.79
C ASP A 117 -1.11 -1.52 13.37
N ILE A 118 -0.99 -1.15 14.65
CA ILE A 118 0.30 -0.86 15.30
C ILE A 118 1.04 -2.16 15.64
N THR A 119 0.37 -3.15 16.24
CA THR A 119 1.00 -4.41 16.65
C THR A 119 1.41 -5.24 15.45
N SER A 120 0.74 -5.12 14.29
CA SER A 120 1.14 -5.83 13.06
C SER A 120 2.53 -5.45 12.53
N TRP A 121 3.09 -4.33 12.99
CA TRP A 121 4.46 -3.91 12.66
C TRP A 121 5.46 -4.29 13.77
N HIS A 122 4.96 -4.78 14.90
CA HIS A 122 5.79 -5.29 15.98
C HIS A 122 6.13 -6.74 15.67
N ASN A 123 7.40 -6.99 15.35
CA ASN A 123 7.91 -8.35 15.21
C ASN A 123 8.23 -8.85 16.63
N GLU A 124 7.36 -9.71 17.16
CA GLU A 124 7.63 -10.51 18.35
C GLU A 124 8.44 -11.75 17.91
N ASP A 125 9.71 -11.54 17.54
CA ASP A 125 10.65 -12.64 17.29
C ASP A 125 11.44 -12.90 18.58
N ASP A 126 11.04 -13.92 19.33
CA ASP A 126 11.67 -14.31 20.60
C ASP A 126 13.19 -14.54 20.47
N GLU A 127 13.64 -15.03 19.30
CA GLU A 127 15.05 -15.24 18.97
C GLU A 127 15.82 -13.90 18.85
N LEU A 128 15.17 -12.86 18.34
CA LEU A 128 15.78 -11.53 18.22
C LEU A 128 15.94 -10.90 19.61
N ASP A 129 14.96 -11.09 20.49
CA ASP A 129 15.02 -10.62 21.86
C ASP A 129 16.13 -11.32 22.66
N GLU A 130 16.31 -12.63 22.47
CA GLU A 130 17.40 -13.39 23.08
C GLU A 130 18.78 -12.90 22.61
N VAL A 131 18.96 -12.70 21.30
CA VAL A 131 20.20 -12.15 20.73
C VAL A 131 20.45 -10.72 21.21
N GLN A 132 19.42 -9.88 21.30
CA GLN A 132 19.54 -8.53 21.84
C GLN A 132 19.99 -8.56 23.31
N GLN A 133 19.43 -9.46 24.12
CA GLN A 133 19.83 -9.64 25.50
C GLN A 133 21.28 -10.13 25.61
N GLU A 134 21.69 -11.10 24.80
CA GLU A 134 23.07 -11.59 24.77
C GLU A 134 24.07 -10.47 24.40
N ILE A 135 23.76 -9.66 23.39
CA ILE A 135 24.58 -8.50 23.00
C ILE A 135 24.66 -7.46 24.13
N LEU A 136 23.54 -7.17 24.79
CA LEU A 136 23.50 -6.25 25.92
C LEU A 136 24.36 -6.76 27.10
N GLU A 137 24.30 -8.05 27.39
CA GLU A 137 25.13 -8.68 28.41
C GLU A 137 26.61 -8.63 28.07
N LEU A 138 26.98 -8.92 26.83
CA LEU A 138 28.36 -8.86 26.35
C LEU A 138 28.91 -7.43 26.43
N LYS A 139 28.10 -6.43 26.06
CA LYS A 139 28.48 -5.01 26.12
C LYS A 139 28.60 -4.48 27.55
N GLN A 140 27.84 -5.03 28.50
CA GLN A 140 27.97 -4.71 29.93
C GLN A 140 29.12 -5.46 30.62
N LYS A 141 29.62 -6.56 30.03
CA LYS A 141 30.75 -7.36 30.54
C LYS A 141 32.13 -6.78 30.18
N GLU A 142 32.23 -5.72 29.37
CA GLU A 142 33.46 -4.91 29.26
C GLU A 142 33.71 -4.08 30.55
N PRO A 143 34.99 -3.89 30.96
CA PRO A 143 35.46 -4.36 32.26
C PRO A 143 35.26 -3.32 33.37
N ARG A 144 34.05 -3.25 33.95
CA ARG A 144 33.88 -2.65 35.30
C ARG A 144 33.96 -3.65 36.45
N PHE A 145 34.24 -4.93 36.14
CA PHE A 145 34.31 -6.01 37.14
C PHE A 145 35.69 -6.66 37.31
N ARG A 146 36.79 -6.03 36.85
CA ARG A 146 38.16 -6.48 37.18
C ARG A 146 38.62 -6.16 38.61
N GLY A 147 37.70 -5.84 39.53
CA GLY A 147 38.03 -5.36 40.87
C GLY A 147 37.76 -6.29 42.05
N LYS A 148 36.89 -7.30 41.96
CA LYS A 148 36.50 -8.08 43.14
C LYS A 148 36.11 -9.52 42.81
N ARG A 149 37.06 -10.45 43.01
CA ARG A 149 36.89 -11.73 43.74
C ARG A 149 38.04 -12.69 43.41
N VAL A 150 39.24 -12.35 43.87
CA VAL A 150 40.26 -13.35 44.19
C VAL A 150 40.14 -13.64 45.69
N SER A 151 39.19 -14.50 46.06
CA SER A 151 39.13 -15.20 47.36
C SER A 151 37.81 -15.96 47.43
N ASN A 152 37.83 -17.22 46.99
CA ASN A 152 37.07 -18.34 47.56
C ASN A 152 37.27 -19.61 46.71
N LYS A 153 38.54 -20.00 46.55
CA LYS A 153 38.89 -21.39 46.28
C LYS A 153 38.71 -22.16 47.60
N LYS A 154 37.50 -22.69 47.90
CA LYS A 154 37.33 -23.80 48.86
C LYS A 154 35.90 -24.39 49.04
N SER A 155 34.94 -24.15 48.14
CA SER A 155 33.58 -24.74 48.31
C SER A 155 32.92 -25.27 47.03
N ALA A 156 33.68 -25.86 46.12
CA ALA A 156 33.16 -26.48 44.90
C ALA A 156 33.58 -27.95 44.76
N LYS A 157 33.36 -28.76 45.80
CA LYS A 157 33.65 -30.20 45.78
C LYS A 157 32.41 -31.09 45.91
N LYS A 158 31.22 -30.62 45.50
CA LYS A 158 29.99 -31.41 45.71
C LYS A 158 28.85 -31.28 44.68
N GLN A 159 29.11 -30.84 43.44
CA GLN A 159 28.07 -30.84 42.39
C GLN A 159 28.64 -31.12 41.00
N MET A 160 29.26 -32.29 40.80
CA MET A 160 29.73 -32.77 39.48
C MET A 160 29.40 -34.25 39.26
N ASP A 161 28.20 -34.70 39.65
CA ASP A 161 27.73 -36.08 39.40
C ASP A 161 26.59 -36.16 38.36
N GLY A 162 26.47 -35.16 37.47
CA GLY A 162 25.31 -35.08 36.56
C GLY A 162 25.58 -34.88 35.07
N ILE A 163 26.84 -34.75 34.62
CA ILE A 163 27.14 -34.24 33.25
C ILE A 163 27.79 -35.29 32.32
N TYR A 164 28.08 -36.52 32.80
CA TYR A 164 28.79 -37.53 31.99
C TYR A 164 28.08 -38.88 31.86
N ASN A 165 26.77 -38.90 31.60
CA ASN A 165 26.03 -40.14 31.34
C ASN A 165 25.31 -40.16 29.98
N LYS A 166 26.05 -39.87 28.90
CA LYS A 166 25.81 -40.47 27.58
C LYS A 166 27.15 -40.87 27.00
N LYS A 167 27.51 -42.14 27.18
CA LYS A 167 28.67 -42.78 26.56
C LYS A 167 28.41 -42.90 25.05
N GLU A 168 28.67 -41.84 24.30
CA GLU A 168 29.01 -41.98 22.88
C GLU A 168 30.45 -42.53 22.81
N MET A 169 30.58 -43.82 23.08
CA MET A 169 31.83 -44.55 22.86
C MET A 169 31.94 -44.86 21.37
N ILE A 170 32.37 -43.88 20.57
CA ILE A 170 32.89 -44.14 19.22
C ILE A 170 34.24 -44.82 19.40
N ARG A 171 34.24 -46.16 19.56
CA ARG A 171 35.46 -46.87 19.95
C ARG A 171 36.54 -46.85 18.86
N TYR A 172 36.19 -46.76 17.57
CA TYR A 172 37.16 -46.60 16.48
C TYR A 172 36.57 -45.84 15.27
N PRO A 173 36.83 -44.53 15.10
CA PRO A 173 36.46 -43.82 13.88
C PRO A 173 37.37 -44.28 12.73
N GLY A 174 36.84 -45.11 11.82
CA GLY A 174 37.58 -45.68 10.68
C GLY A 174 37.35 -47.17 10.45
N LEU A 175 36.66 -47.86 11.35
CA LEU A 175 36.15 -49.21 11.11
C LEU A 175 34.87 -49.13 10.25
N THR A 176 34.68 -50.03 9.30
CA THR A 176 33.59 -49.95 8.31
C THR A 176 32.22 -49.88 9.00
N PRO A 177 31.43 -48.83 8.77
CA PRO A 177 30.10 -48.73 9.35
C PRO A 177 29.22 -49.81 8.72
N GLY A 178 28.90 -50.86 9.50
CA GLY A 178 28.10 -51.99 9.05
C GLY A 178 28.62 -53.37 9.46
N LEU A 179 29.82 -53.47 10.04
CA LEU A 179 30.24 -54.70 10.71
C LEU A 179 29.57 -54.77 12.09
N ALA A 180 28.81 -55.83 12.35
CA ALA A 180 28.13 -56.01 13.64
C ALA A 180 29.18 -56.13 14.77
N PRO A 181 28.92 -55.56 15.96
CA PRO A 181 29.81 -55.74 17.09
C PRO A 181 29.81 -57.22 17.51
N VAL A 182 30.93 -57.90 17.28
CA VAL A 182 31.17 -59.26 17.78
C VAL A 182 31.45 -59.16 19.27
N GLY A 183 30.65 -59.84 20.10
CA GLY A 183 30.84 -59.89 21.54
C GLY A 183 32.04 -60.76 21.89
N MET A 184 32.81 -60.39 22.91
CA MET A 184 33.92 -61.22 23.41
C MET A 184 33.43 -62.48 24.16
N ASP A 185 32.11 -62.70 24.26
CA ASP A 185 31.49 -63.84 24.96
C ASP A 185 31.09 -64.99 24.01
N ASP A 186 31.30 -64.87 22.69
CA ASP A 186 30.94 -65.91 21.69
C ASP A 186 32.12 -66.82 21.29
N GLU A 187 33.28 -66.74 21.97
CA GLU A 187 34.45 -67.59 21.68
C GLU A 187 34.65 -68.79 22.63
N ASP A 188 33.73 -69.05 23.58
CA ASP A 188 33.78 -70.24 24.45
C ASP A 188 32.58 -71.18 24.19
N SER A 189 32.64 -71.99 23.13
CA SER A 189 31.91 -73.25 23.02
C SER A 189 32.62 -74.20 22.05
N ASP A 190 33.25 -75.23 22.62
CA ASP A 190 33.47 -76.53 21.96
C ASP A 190 32.14 -77.16 21.50
#